data_AF-A0A351EJG0-F1
#
_entry.id   AF-A0A351EJG0-F1
#
_cell.length_a   1.000
_cell.length_b   1.000
_cell.length_c   1.000
_cell.angle_alpha   90.00
_cell.angle_beta   90.00
_cell.angle_gamma   90.00
#
_symmetry.space_group_name_H-M   'P 1'
#
loop_
_entity.id
_entity.type
_entity.pdbx_description
1 polymer ?
#
loop_
_entity_poly.entity_id
_entity_poly.type
_entity_poly.pdbx_seq_one_letter_code
_entity_poly.pdbx_strand_id
1 'polypeptide(L)' 'MAVERFPVEASHILMFARSIGDSNPIYADQAHAEATEVGSIIAPPTFAQASAQFDPD' A
#
# COMPACT_ATOMS: atom_id res chain seq x y z
N MET A 1 -17.33 -1.93 -5.68
CA MET A 1 -17.16 -2.42 -4.28
C MET A 1 -15.70 -2.87 -4.14
N ALA A 2 -15.20 -3.38 -3.00
CA ALA A 2 -13.87 -3.99 -3.03
C ALA A 2 -13.93 -5.30 -3.85
N VAL A 3 -12.99 -5.50 -4.76
CA VAL A 3 -12.92 -6.73 -5.57
C VAL A 3 -12.67 -7.97 -4.70
N GLU A 4 -13.12 -9.15 -5.15
CA GLU A 4 -12.97 -10.40 -4.40
C GLU A 4 -11.50 -10.76 -4.11
N ARG A 5 -10.60 -10.43 -5.04
CA ARG A 5 -9.16 -10.62 -4.89
C ARG A 5 -8.41 -9.34 -5.25
N PHE A 6 -7.85 -8.70 -4.24
CA PHE A 6 -7.07 -7.48 -4.40
C PHE A 6 -5.58 -7.78 -4.15
N PRO A 7 -4.71 -7.78 -5.17
CA PRO A 7 -3.28 -7.99 -4.99
C PRO A 7 -2.65 -6.82 -4.21
N VAL A 8 -1.91 -7.16 -3.16
CA VAL A 8 -1.19 -6.20 -2.30
C VAL A 8 0.30 -6.39 -2.54
N GLU A 9 0.91 -5.41 -3.21
CA GLU A 9 2.31 -5.45 -3.62
C GLU A 9 3.02 -4.14 -3.26
N ALA A 10 4.31 -4.20 -2.92
CA ALA A 10 5.09 -3.04 -2.49
C ALA A 10 5.09 -1.89 -3.51
N SER A 11 5.15 -2.20 -4.81
CA SER A 11 5.08 -1.18 -5.87
C SER A 11 3.72 -0.47 -5.90
N HIS A 12 2.62 -1.20 -5.68
CA HIS A 12 1.29 -0.61 -5.65
C HIS A 12 1.09 0.23 -4.39
N ILE A 13 1.55 -0.25 -3.24
CA ILE A 13 1.59 0.50 -1.98
C ILE A 13 2.35 1.82 -2.15
N LEU A 14 3.54 1.78 -2.76
CA LEU A 14 4.36 2.96 -3.05
C LEU A 14 3.62 3.95 -3.96
N MET A 15 3.00 3.47 -5.03
CA MET A 15 2.23 4.33 -5.94
C MET A 15 1.05 5.00 -5.23
N PHE A 16 0.34 4.26 -4.37
CA PHE A 16 -0.78 4.79 -3.61
C PHE A 16 -0.33 5.82 -2.56
N ALA A 17 0.73 5.53 -1.78
CA ALA A 17 1.28 6.48 -0.81
C ALA A 17 1.67 7.81 -1.49
N ARG A 18 2.31 7.74 -2.68
CA ARG A 18 2.64 8.92 -3.49
C ARG A 18 1.41 9.67 -4.01
N SER A 19 0.35 8.97 -4.41
CA SER A 19 -0.85 9.62 -4.96
C SER A 19 -1.64 10.41 -3.91
N ILE A 20 -1.59 9.97 -2.65
CA ILE A 20 -2.21 10.68 -1.52
C ILE A 20 -1.25 11.65 -0.81
N GLY A 21 0.01 11.73 -1.25
CA GLY A 21 1.03 12.62 -0.68
C GLY A 21 1.55 12.18 0.69
N ASP A 22 1.41 10.90 1.07
CA ASP A 22 1.94 10.37 2.31
C ASP A 22 3.40 9.93 2.14
N SER A 23 4.31 10.66 2.78
CA SER A 23 5.75 10.44 2.68
C SER A 23 6.31 9.53 3.77
N ASN A 24 5.47 8.83 4.54
CA ASN A 24 5.95 7.93 5.59
C ASN A 24 6.83 6.82 4.98
N PRO A 25 8.10 6.68 5.41
CA PRO A 25 9.02 5.69 4.86
C PRO A 25 8.55 4.24 5.05
N ILE A 26 7.63 3.97 6.00
CA ILE A 26 7.08 2.64 6.22
C ILE A 26 6.39 2.03 4.99
N TYR A 27 6.01 2.86 4.01
CA TYR A 27 5.33 2.44 2.78
C TYR A 27 6.28 2.10 1.62
N ALA A 28 7.60 2.31 1.77
CA ALA A 28 8.53 2.22 0.64
C ALA A 28 9.94 1.75 1.00
N ASP A 29 10.42 2.04 2.21
CA ASP A 29 11.77 1.72 2.65
C ASP A 29 11.77 0.40 3.43
N GLN A 30 12.26 -0.65 2.78
CA GLN A 30 12.37 -1.99 3.36
C GLN A 30 13.25 -2.01 4.60
N ALA A 31 14.39 -1.31 4.59
CA ALA A 31 15.32 -1.31 5.72
C ALA A 31 14.73 -0.55 6.92
N HIS A 32 14.02 0.55 6.66
CA HIS A 32 13.25 1.23 7.70
C HIS A 32 12.16 0.31 8.28
N ALA A 33 11.41 -0.37 7.42
CA ALA A 33 10.30 -1.23 7.84
C ALA A 33 10.76 -2.44 8.66
N GLU A 34 11.86 -3.09 8.29
CA GLU A 34 12.49 -4.18 9.04
C GLU A 34 12.92 -3.78 10.47
N ALA A 35 13.23 -2.49 10.69
CA ALA A 35 13.59 -1.97 12.00
C ALA A 35 12.38 -1.63 12.89
N THR A 36 11.15 -1.74 12.38
CA THR A 36 9.91 -1.48 13.13
C THR A 36 9.25 -2.78 13.60
N GLU A 37 8.24 -2.66 14.47
CA GLU A 37 7.47 -3.81 14.97
C GLU A 37 6.80 -4.63 13.85
N VAL A 38 6.37 -3.98 12.76
CA VAL A 38 5.70 -4.66 11.64
C VAL A 38 6.67 -5.41 10.72
N GLY A 39 7.97 -5.10 10.78
CA GLY A 39 9.05 -5.84 10.09
C GLY A 39 8.98 -5.88 8.57
N SER A 40 8.05 -5.16 7.93
CA SER A 40 7.78 -5.21 6.49
C SER A 40 7.03 -3.97 6.02
N ILE A 41 7.06 -3.70 4.72
CA ILE A 41 6.26 -2.63 4.12
C ILE A 41 4.77 -2.95 4.31
N ILE A 42 4.03 -2.01 4.90
CA ILE A 42 2.59 -2.14 5.12
C ILE A 42 1.82 -1.22 4.18
N ALA A 43 0.54 -1.52 3.97
CA ALA A 43 -0.34 -0.66 3.20
C ALA A 43 -0.82 0.55 4.03
N PRO A 44 -0.96 1.76 3.45
CA PRO A 44 -1.64 2.89 4.07
C PRO A 44 -3.06 2.53 4.52
N PRO A 45 -3.61 3.16 5.58
CA PRO A 45 -4.94 2.81 6.11
C PRO A 45 -6.08 2.89 5.08
N THR A 46 -5.94 3.74 4.06
CA THR A 46 -6.92 3.92 2.98
C THR A 46 -6.60 3.13 1.70
N PHE A 47 -5.55 2.30 1.69
CA PHE A 47 -5.10 1.56 0.50
C PHE A 47 -6.18 0.64 -0.10
N ALA A 48 -7.12 0.15 0.72
CA ALA A 48 -8.26 -0.63 0.25
C ALA A 48 -9.09 0.10 -0.82
N GLN A 49 -9.06 1.44 -0.88
CA GLN A 49 -9.72 2.20 -1.95
C GLN A 49 -9.13 1.93 -3.34
N ALA A 50 -7.85 1.56 -3.43
CA ALA A 50 -7.20 1.24 -4.69
C ALA A 50 -7.74 -0.06 -5.32
N SER A 51 -8.51 -0.87 -4.58
CA SER A 51 -9.21 -2.04 -5.14
C SER A 51 -10.13 -1.66 -6.30
N ALA A 52 -10.64 -0.42 -6.34
CA ALA A 52 -11.48 0.05 -7.43
C ALA A 52 -10.78 0.03 -8.80
N GLN A 53 -9.44 0.05 -8.85
CA GLN A 53 -8.69 -0.07 -10.11
C GLN A 53 -8.72 -1.49 -10.71
N PHE A 54 -9.15 -2.46 -9.92
CA PHE A 54 -9.26 -3.87 -10.31
C PHE A 54 -10.71 -4.28 -10.57
N ASP A 55 -11.68 -3.38 -10.29
CA ASP A 55 -13.09 -3.58 -10.62
C ASP A 55 -13.23 -3.45 -12.14
N PRO A 56 -13.70 -4.48 -12.86
CA PRO A 56 -13.87 -4.42 -14.31
C PRO A 56 -15.07 -3.55 -14.73
N ASP A 57 -15.97 -3.22 -13.80
CA ASP A 57 -17.17 -2.40 -13.98
C ASP A 57 -17.00 -0.98 -13.39
#